data_AF-A7E0I3-F1
#
_entry.id   AF-A7E0I3-F1
#
_cell.length_a   1.000
_cell.length_b   1.000
_cell.length_c   1.000
_cell.angle_alpha   90.00
_cell.angle_beta   90.00
_cell.angle_gamma   90.00
#
_symmetry.space_group_name_H-M   'P 1'
#
loop_
_entity.id
_entity.type
_entity.pdbx_description
1 polymer ?
#
loop_
_entity_poly.entity_id
_entity_poly.type
_entity_poly.pdbx_seq_one_letter_code
_entity_poly.pdbx_strand_id
1 'polypeptide(L)'
;LLLLDLALLAKVDRVTIGTLVGVDALMIVTGLIGALSHTPLARYTWWLFSTIAMIVVLYFLATSLRAAAKERGPEVASTFNTLTALVLVLWTAYPILWIVGTEGAGVVGLGIETLLFMVLDVT
;
A
#
# COMPACT_ATOMS: atom_id res chain seq x y z
N LEU A 1 2.73 -5.33 8.80
CA LEU A 1 2.10 -5.37 10.15
C LEU A 1 0.86 -4.49 10.22
N LEU A 2 0.88 -3.29 9.63
CA LEU A 2 -0.29 -2.39 9.56
C LEU A 2 -1.59 -3.07 9.09
N LEU A 3 -1.52 -3.88 8.02
CA LEU A 3 -2.69 -4.62 7.51
C LEU A 3 -3.24 -5.64 8.52
N LEU A 4 -2.37 -6.23 9.34
CA LEU A 4 -2.78 -7.15 10.40
C LEU A 4 -3.55 -6.40 11.49
N ASP A 5 -3.12 -5.21 11.89
CA ASP A 5 -3.82 -4.39 12.88
C ASP A 5 -5.23 -4.01 12.40
N LEU A 6 -5.36 -3.58 11.15
CA LEU A 6 -6.66 -3.29 10.52
C LEU A 6 -7.54 -4.53 10.44
N ALA A 7 -6.97 -5.67 10.05
CA ALA A 7 -7.73 -6.91 9.94
C ALA A 7 -8.18 -7.45 11.32
N LEU A 8 -7.36 -7.30 12.36
CA LEU A 8 -7.71 -7.66 13.73
C LEU A 8 -8.79 -6.72 14.30
N LEU A 9 -8.71 -5.43 14.00
CA LEU A 9 -9.74 -4.45 14.37
C LEU A 9 -11.10 -4.80 13.73
N ALA A 10 -11.07 -5.11 12.43
CA ALA A 10 -12.24 -5.54 11.66
C ALA A 10 -12.71 -6.97 11.99
N LYS A 11 -11.90 -7.76 12.71
CA LYS A 11 -12.15 -9.15 13.11
C LYS A 11 -12.50 -10.07 11.93
N VAL A 12 -11.81 -9.90 10.80
CA VAL A 12 -12.00 -10.75 9.61
C VAL A 12 -11.36 -12.14 9.78
N ASP A 13 -11.76 -13.09 8.93
CA ASP A 13 -11.28 -14.46 9.00
C ASP A 13 -9.82 -14.61 8.53
N ARG A 14 -9.21 -15.75 8.87
CA ARG A 14 -7.79 -16.01 8.59
C ARG A 14 -7.47 -16.13 7.10
N VAL A 15 -8.42 -16.51 6.26
CA VAL A 15 -8.22 -16.57 4.80
C VAL A 15 -8.15 -15.15 4.26
N THR A 16 -9.03 -14.25 4.70
CA THR A 16 -8.97 -12.82 4.34
C THR A 16 -7.64 -12.18 4.78
N ILE A 17 -7.19 -12.45 6.01
CA ILE A 17 -5.88 -11.98 6.51
C ILE A 17 -4.74 -12.53 5.65
N GLY A 18 -4.75 -13.83 5.37
CA GLY A 18 -3.73 -14.49 4.55
C GLY A 18 -3.65 -13.92 3.13
N THR A 19 -4.80 -13.66 2.51
CA THR A 19 -4.89 -13.02 1.19
C THR A 19 -4.30 -11.62 1.21
N LEU A 20 -4.70 -10.78 2.18
CA LEU A 20 -4.18 -9.41 2.30
C LEU A 20 -2.67 -9.38 2.47
N VAL A 21 -2.14 -10.18 3.42
CA VAL A 21 -0.69 -10.25 3.67
C VAL A 21 0.05 -10.85 2.48
N GLY A 22 -0.53 -11.83 1.79
CA GLY A 22 0.08 -12.45 0.60
C GLY A 22 0.18 -11.47 -0.57
N VAL A 23 -0.88 -10.72 -0.86
CA VAL A 23 -0.87 -9.70 -1.92
C VAL A 23 0.04 -8.53 -1.56
N ASP A 24 0.09 -8.13 -0.29
CA ASP A 24 1.02 -7.11 0.21
C ASP A 24 2.49 -7.54 0.06
N ALA A 25 2.82 -8.79 0.43
CA ALA A 25 4.16 -9.32 0.22
C ALA A 25 4.53 -9.37 -1.27
N LEU A 26 3.59 -9.74 -2.14
CA LEU A 26 3.79 -9.72 -3.59
C LEU A 26 4.04 -8.30 -4.11
N MET A 27 3.29 -7.31 -3.62
CA MET A 27 3.48 -5.89 -3.94
C MET A 27 4.91 -5.45 -3.61
N ILE A 28 5.38 -5.73 -2.40
CA ILE A 28 6.74 -5.33 -1.96
C ILE A 28 7.83 -6.04 -2.77
N VAL A 29 7.71 -7.36 -2.96
CA VAL A 29 8.71 -8.14 -3.72
C VAL A 29 8.79 -7.66 -5.16
N THR A 30 7.66 -7.41 -5.82
CA THR A 30 7.66 -6.94 -7.21
C THR A 30 8.15 -5.49 -7.33
N GLY A 31 7.86 -4.63 -6.36
CA GLY A 31 8.46 -3.30 -6.26
C GLY A 31 9.99 -3.35 -6.15
N LEU A 32 10.52 -4.25 -5.31
CA LEU A 32 11.97 -4.47 -5.16
C LEU A 32 12.60 -4.97 -6.47
N ILE A 33 11.97 -5.94 -7.16
CA ILE A 33 12.45 -6.42 -8.46
C ILE A 33 12.47 -5.26 -9.47
N GLY A 34 11.45 -4.39 -9.46
CA GLY A 34 11.43 -3.17 -10.27
C GLY A 34 12.59 -2.24 -9.95
N ALA A 35 12.85 -1.97 -8.67
CA ALA A 35 13.95 -1.11 -8.24
C ALA A 35 15.34 -1.64 -8.63
N LEU A 36 15.53 -2.96 -8.63
CA LEU A 36 16.79 -3.62 -8.99
C LEU A 36 16.94 -3.92 -10.49
N SER A 37 15.90 -3.70 -11.30
CA SER A 37 15.93 -3.98 -12.74
C SER A 37 16.80 -2.97 -13.51
N HIS A 38 17.56 -3.47 -14.50
CA HIS A 38 18.52 -2.68 -15.27
C HIS A 38 17.97 -2.05 -16.55
N THR A 39 16.78 -2.46 -17.02
CA THR A 39 16.16 -1.88 -18.22
C THR A 39 14.92 -1.07 -17.84
N PRO A 40 14.70 0.12 -18.44
CA PRO A 40 13.51 0.92 -18.14
C PRO A 40 12.21 0.14 -18.30
N LEU A 41 12.09 -0.65 -19.38
CA LEU A 41 10.92 -1.48 -19.62
C LEU A 41 10.62 -2.41 -18.44
N ALA A 42 11.63 -3.13 -17.92
CA ALA A 42 11.44 -4.01 -16.77
C ALA A 42 11.04 -3.22 -15.52
N ARG A 43 11.69 -2.08 -15.24
CA ARG A 43 11.36 -1.21 -14.09
C ARG A 43 9.89 -0.79 -14.11
N TYR A 44 9.42 -0.27 -15.24
CA TYR A 44 8.03 0.18 -15.42
C TYR A 44 7.02 -0.99 -15.35
N THR A 45 7.35 -2.15 -15.93
CA THR A 45 6.47 -3.33 -15.87
C THR A 45 6.29 -3.82 -14.43
N TRP A 46 7.38 -3.94 -13.67
CA TRP A 46 7.32 -4.38 -12.28
C TRP A 46 6.65 -3.36 -11.36
N TRP A 47 6.89 -2.06 -11.59
CA TRP A 47 6.16 -0.99 -10.91
C TRP A 47 4.65 -1.08 -11.16
N LEU A 48 4.22 -1.31 -12.40
CA LEU A 48 2.80 -1.44 -12.73
C LEU A 48 2.18 -2.65 -12.03
N PHE A 49 2.86 -3.79 -12.05
CA PHE A 49 2.40 -5.01 -11.39
C PHE A 49 2.28 -4.81 -9.87
N SER A 50 3.27 -4.20 -9.24
CA SER A 50 3.26 -3.84 -7.81
C SER A 50 2.11 -2.87 -7.49
N THR A 51 1.90 -1.87 -8.33
CA THR A 51 0.81 -0.89 -8.18
C THR A 51 -0.57 -1.55 -8.30
N ILE A 52 -0.76 -2.51 -9.21
CA ILE A 52 -2.00 -3.28 -9.29
C ILE A 52 -2.23 -4.10 -8.02
N ALA A 53 -1.18 -4.75 -7.49
CA ALA A 53 -1.28 -5.47 -6.22
C ALA A 53 -1.66 -4.54 -5.06
N MET A 54 -1.09 -3.33 -5.00
CA MET A 54 -1.49 -2.28 -4.04
C MET A 54 -2.97 -1.93 -4.17
N ILE A 55 -3.47 -1.69 -5.38
CA ILE A 55 -4.87 -1.34 -5.63
C ILE A 55 -5.79 -2.46 -5.13
N VAL A 56 -5.42 -3.73 -5.33
CA VAL A 56 -6.18 -4.87 -4.80
C VAL A 56 -6.24 -4.83 -3.27
N VAL A 57 -5.12 -4.59 -2.58
CA VAL A 57 -5.08 -4.45 -1.11
C VAL A 57 -5.98 -3.30 -0.64
N LEU A 58 -5.85 -2.12 -1.24
CA LEU A 58 -6.65 -0.94 -0.89
C LEU A 58 -8.15 -1.17 -1.15
N TYR A 59 -8.50 -1.89 -2.21
CA TYR A 59 -9.87 -2.27 -2.51
C TYR A 59 -10.46 -3.16 -1.41
N PHE A 60 -9.74 -4.19 -0.96
CA PHE A 60 -10.18 -5.06 0.14
C PHE A 60 -10.37 -4.29 1.45
N LEU A 61 -9.47 -3.35 1.77
CA LEU A 61 -9.59 -2.49 2.95
C LEU A 61 -10.84 -1.62 2.88
N ALA A 62 -11.06 -0.97 1.73
CA ALA A 62 -12.16 -0.03 1.53
C ALA A 62 -13.54 -0.71 1.42
N THR A 63 -13.58 -2.00 1.10
CA THR A 63 -14.82 -2.77 0.91
C THR A 63 -15.04 -3.80 2.02
N SER A 64 -14.45 -5.00 1.89
CA SER A 64 -14.70 -6.14 2.76
C SER A 64 -14.38 -5.85 4.23
N LEU A 65 -13.21 -5.27 4.52
CA LEU A 65 -12.81 -5.01 5.91
C LEU A 65 -13.59 -3.84 6.51
N ARG A 66 -13.91 -2.82 5.71
CA ARG A 66 -14.78 -1.72 6.13
C ARG A 66 -16.18 -2.21 6.50
N ALA A 67 -16.73 -3.14 5.71
CA ALA A 67 -18.03 -3.74 6.00
C ALA A 67 -17.98 -4.55 7.31
N ALA A 68 -16.96 -5.40 7.49
CA ALA A 68 -16.77 -6.16 8.72
C ALA A 68 -16.57 -5.26 9.95
N ALA A 69 -15.78 -4.19 9.85
CA ALA A 69 -15.59 -3.23 10.93
C ALA A 69 -16.88 -2.49 11.31
N LYS A 70 -17.78 -2.23 10.36
CA LYS A 70 -19.07 -1.58 10.61
C LYS A 70 -19.97 -2.42 11.52
N GLU A 71 -19.91 -3.75 11.43
CA GLU A 71 -20.69 -4.67 12.26
C GLU A 71 -20.21 -4.70 13.73
N ARG A 72 -19.01 -4.17 14.00
CA ARG A 72 -18.37 -4.20 15.32
C ARG A 72 -18.84 -3.07 16.24
N GLY A 73 -19.62 -2.13 15.70
CA GLY A 73 -20.17 -0.97 16.43
C GLY A 73 -19.56 0.36 15.99
N PRO A 74 -20.16 1.50 16.40
CA PRO A 74 -19.83 2.82 15.86
C PRO A 74 -18.39 3.28 16.14
N GLU A 75 -17.85 2.97 17.31
CA GLU A 75 -16.50 3.37 17.71
C GLU A 75 -15.44 2.67 16.86
N VAL A 76 -15.51 1.34 16.76
CA VAL A 76 -14.61 0.54 15.90
C VAL A 76 -14.72 0.97 14.44
N ALA A 77 -15.93 1.18 13.94
CA ALA A 77 -16.16 1.63 12.57
C ALA A 77 -15.53 3.00 12.30
N SER A 78 -15.63 3.94 13.26
CA SER A 78 -15.03 5.27 13.13
C SER A 78 -13.51 5.20 13.10
N THR A 79 -12.88 4.49 14.04
CA THR A 79 -11.42 4.30 14.06
C THR A 79 -10.93 3.60 12.79
N PHE A 80 -11.61 2.53 12.38
CA PHE A 80 -11.26 1.80 11.15
C PHE A 80 -11.35 2.70 9.91
N ASN A 81 -12.38 3.53 9.80
CA ASN A 81 -12.55 4.44 8.67
C ASN A 81 -11.44 5.50 8.62
N THR A 82 -11.06 6.07 9.76
CA THR A 82 -9.96 7.05 9.84
C THR A 82 -8.64 6.42 9.41
N LEU A 83 -8.30 5.26 9.97
CA LEU A 83 -7.07 4.54 9.64
C LEU A 83 -7.05 4.12 8.17
N THR A 84 -8.18 3.61 7.65
CA THR A 84 -8.30 3.22 6.24
C THR A 84 -8.13 4.42 5.31
N ALA A 85 -8.72 5.57 5.64
CA ALA A 85 -8.55 6.78 4.83
C ALA A 85 -7.09 7.24 4.79
N LEU A 86 -6.40 7.21 5.93
CA LEU A 86 -4.97 7.53 6.02
C LEU A 86 -4.13 6.58 5.17
N VAL A 87 -4.37 5.26 5.29
CA VAL A 87 -3.69 4.25 4.48
C VAL A 87 -3.92 4.47 2.99
N LEU A 88 -5.17 4.69 2.56
CA LEU A 88 -5.48 4.90 1.14
C LEU A 88 -4.71 6.09 0.57
N VAL A 89 -4.63 7.20 1.31
CA VAL A 89 -3.93 8.41 0.85
C VAL A 89 -2.42 8.19 0.85
N LEU A 90 -1.85 7.77 1.97
CA LEU A 90 -0.40 7.63 2.11
C LEU A 90 0.15 6.55 1.19
N TRP A 91 -0.48 5.38 1.13
CA TRP A 91 0.01 4.27 0.32
C TRP A 91 -0.04 4.60 -1.17
N THR A 92 -1.06 5.33 -1.63
CA THR A 92 -1.14 5.79 -3.02
C THR A 92 -0.02 6.77 -3.38
N ALA A 93 0.52 7.53 -2.41
CA ALA A 93 1.62 8.44 -2.65
C ALA A 93 2.95 7.71 -2.95
N TYR A 94 3.18 6.52 -2.40
CA TYR A 94 4.42 5.74 -2.63
C TYR A 94 4.69 5.43 -4.11
N PRO A 95 3.78 4.78 -4.87
CA PRO A 95 4.05 4.47 -6.28
C PRO A 95 4.12 5.73 -7.15
N ILE A 96 3.44 6.82 -6.76
CA ILE A 96 3.54 8.12 -7.44
C ILE A 96 4.94 8.70 -7.24
N LEU A 97 5.44 8.72 -6.01
CA LEU A 97 6.78 9.23 -5.72
C LEU A 97 7.85 8.40 -6.42
N TRP A 98 7.75 7.07 -6.35
CA TRP A 98 8.66 6.15 -7.01
C TRP A 98 8.73 6.37 -8.53
N ILE A 99 7.58 6.58 -9.19
CA ILE A 99 7.55 6.72 -10.66
C ILE A 99 8.11 8.07 -11.14
N VAL A 100 7.98 9.12 -10.33
CA VAL A 100 8.56 10.45 -10.67
C VAL A 100 10.01 10.58 -10.18
N GLY A 101 10.41 9.76 -9.23
CA GLY A 101 11.73 9.72 -8.61
C GLY A 101 12.81 9.10 -9.47
N THR A 102 13.97 8.88 -8.85
CA THR A 102 15.18 8.39 -9.51
C THR A 102 15.02 6.99 -10.07
N GLU A 103 14.09 6.22 -9.51
CA GLU A 103 13.79 4.87 -9.93
C GLU A 103 12.94 4.79 -11.19
N GLY A 104 12.16 5.82 -11.49
CA GLY A 104 11.26 5.89 -12.64
C GLY A 104 11.73 6.89 -13.69
N ALA A 105 11.03 8.02 -13.75
CA ALA A 105 11.22 9.06 -14.75
C ALA A 105 12.40 10.00 -14.44
N GLY A 106 12.93 10.00 -13.22
CA GLY A 106 14.06 10.83 -12.81
C GLY A 106 13.75 12.32 -12.77
N VAL A 107 12.49 12.70 -12.60
CA VAL A 107 12.05 14.11 -12.52
C VAL A 107 12.41 14.70 -11.16
N VAL A 108 12.31 13.89 -10.10
CA VAL A 108 12.69 14.24 -8.74
C VAL A 108 14.07 13.67 -8.43
N GLY A 109 14.97 14.50 -7.94
CA GLY A 109 16.31 14.07 -7.53
C GLY A 109 16.32 13.33 -6.19
N LEU A 110 17.33 12.47 -5.99
CA LEU A 110 17.45 11.55 -4.86
C LEU A 110 17.24 12.20 -3.48
N GLY A 111 17.77 13.41 -3.26
CA GLY A 111 17.64 14.10 -1.97
C GLY A 111 16.21 14.49 -1.64
N ILE A 112 15.45 14.99 -2.62
CA ILE A 112 14.04 15.36 -2.44
C ILE A 112 13.19 14.09 -2.31
N GLU A 113 13.46 13.09 -3.14
CA GLU A 113 12.77 11.81 -3.08
C GLU A 113 12.91 11.14 -1.71
N THR A 114 14.13 11.06 -1.17
CA THR A 114 14.40 10.49 0.16
C THR A 114 13.70 11.27 1.25
N LEU A 115 13.68 12.61 1.17
CA LEU A 115 12.95 13.45 2.12
C LEU A 115 11.45 13.17 2.10
N LEU A 116 10.86 13.03 0.90
CA LEU A 116 9.44 12.77 0.75
C LEU A 116 9.06 11.36 1.24
N PHE A 117 9.87 10.33 0.94
CA PHE A 117 9.66 8.99 1.51
C PHE A 117 9.76 9.00 3.03
N MET A 118 10.73 9.72 3.60
CA MET A 118 10.85 9.85 5.06
C MET A 118 9.60 10.46 5.70
N VAL A 119 9.02 11.49 5.09
CA VAL A 119 7.75 12.06 5.57
C VAL A 119 6.64 11.00 5.48
N LEU A 120 6.50 10.32 4.35
CA LEU A 120 5.48 9.28 4.18
C LEU A 120 5.61 8.14 5.20
N ASP A 121 6.83 7.76 5.58
CA ASP A 121 7.09 6.66 6.51
C ASP A 121 6.74 6.98 7.98
N VAL A 122 6.75 8.27 8.36
CA VAL A 122 6.47 8.71 9.74
C VAL A 122 5.00 9.07 9.95
N THR A 123 4.29 9.43 8.88
CA THR A 123 2.91 9.94 8.95
C THR A 123 1.88 8.82 8.98
#